data_AF-A0A1M6HMD7-F1
#
_entry.id   AF-A0A1M6HMD7-F1
#
_cell.length_a   1.000
_cell.length_b   1.000
_cell.length_c   1.000
_cell.angle_alpha   90.00
_cell.angle_beta   90.00
_cell.angle_gamma   90.00
#
_symmetry.space_group_name_H-M   'P 1'
#
loop_
_entity.id
_entity.type
_entity.pdbx_description
1 polymer ?
#
loop_
_entity_poly.entity_id
_entity_poly.type
_entity_poly.pdbx_seq_one_letter_code
_entity_poly.pdbx_strand_id
1 'polypeptide(L)' 'MENEKLVKLLNEYKETEKGIEAALPFVHEKLYGQGKLEVVKMVIEDLKKLIEE' A
#
# COMPACT_ATOMS: atom_id res chain seq x y z
N MET A 1 -0.73 0.30 -21.94
CA MET A 1 -1.73 1.22 -21.32
C MET A 1 -2.33 0.71 -20.02
N GLU A 2 -3.13 -0.38 -19.97
CA GLU A 2 -3.72 -0.84 -18.70
C GLU A 2 -2.67 -1.36 -17.72
N ASN A 3 -1.75 -2.21 -18.19
CA ASN A 3 -0.67 -2.72 -17.34
C ASN A 3 0.26 -1.61 -16.81
N GLU A 4 0.55 -0.58 -17.61
CA GLU A 4 1.34 0.59 -17.16
C GLU A 4 0.62 1.40 -16.06
N LYS A 5 -0.71 1.54 -16.15
CA LYS A 5 -1.50 2.20 -15.10
C LYS A 5 -1.52 1.39 -13.81
N LEU A 6 -1.63 0.06 -13.91
CA LEU A 6 -1.57 -0.85 -12.76
C LEU A 6 -0.19 -0.83 -12.09
N VAL A 7 0.89 -0.87 -12.88
CA VAL A 7 2.26 -0.76 -12.36
C VAL A 7 2.50 0.60 -11.68
N LYS A 8 1.99 1.69 -12.26
CA LYS A 8 2.05 3.01 -11.62
C LYS A 8 1.31 3.01 -10.29
N LEU A 9 0.08 2.49 -10.25
CA LEU A 9 -0.73 2.41 -9.03
C LEU A 9 -0.06 1.54 -7.96
N LEU A 10 0.53 0.41 -8.35
CA LEU A 10 1.31 -0.45 -7.44
C LEU A 10 2.46 0.33 -6.79
N ASN A 11 3.18 1.14 -7.56
CA ASN A 11 4.26 1.96 -7.02
C ASN A 11 3.74 3.05 -6.06
N GLU A 12 2.62 3.69 -6.36
CA GLU A 12 1.98 4.67 -5.47
C GLU A 12 1.57 4.05 -4.13
N TYR A 13 1.02 2.83 -4.14
CA TYR A 13 0.68 2.11 -2.91
C TYR A 13 1.92 1.66 -2.11
N LYS A 14 3.01 1.26 -2.78
CA LYS A 14 4.29 0.95 -2.10
C LYS A 14 4.89 2.18 -1.40
N GLU A 15 4.81 3.36 -2.02
CA GLU A 15 5.25 4.59 -1.36
C GLU A 15 4.32 4.97 -0.19
N THR A 16 3.02 4.71 -0.33
CA THR A 16 2.05 4.89 0.76
C THR A 16 2.35 3.97 1.94
N GLU A 17 2.66 2.69 1.70
CA GLU A 17 3.07 1.72 2.71
C GLU A 17 4.27 2.25 3.51
N LYS A 18 5.34 2.66 2.82
CA LYS A 18 6.54 3.24 3.46
C LYS A 18 6.22 4.47 4.30
N GLY A 19 5.33 5.34 3.80
CA GLY A 19 4.90 6.54 4.52
C GLY A 19 4.17 6.21 5.82
N ILE A 20 3.26 5.22 5.79
CA ILE A 20 2.55 4.77 6.98
C ILE A 20 3.51 4.09 7.97
N GLU A 21 4.40 3.21 7.49
CA GLU A 21 5.40 2.55 8.34
C GLU A 21 6.34 3.55 9.02
N ALA A 22 6.75 4.61 8.30
CA ALA A 22 7.56 5.68 8.87
C ALA A 22 6.79 6.51 9.91
N ALA A 23 5.50 6.77 9.69
CA ALA A 23 4.67 7.59 10.59
C ALA A 23 4.17 6.83 11.83
N LEU A 24 4.00 5.50 11.73
CA LEU A 24 3.41 4.65 12.77
C LEU A 24 4.03 4.79 14.18
N PRO A 25 5.36 4.92 14.34
CA PRO A 25 5.97 5.13 15.65
C PRO A 25 5.57 6.44 16.32
N PHE A 26 5.17 7.44 15.54
CA PHE A 26 4.91 8.81 15.98
C PHE A 26 3.43 9.11 16.24
N VAL A 27 2.50 8.24 15.81
CA VAL A 27 1.07 8.42 16.05
C VAL A 27 0.62 7.81 17.37
N HIS A 28 -0.28 8.51 18.07
CA HIS A 28 -0.89 7.99 19.31
C HIS A 28 -1.81 6.79 19.03
N GLU A 29 -2.53 6.80 17.91
CA GLU A 29 -3.49 5.77 17.53
C GLU A 29 -2.83 4.64 16.72
N LYS A 30 -1.94 3.87 17.37
CA LYS A 30 -1.16 2.82 16.69
C LYS A 30 -2.02 1.75 16.02
N LEU A 31 -3.08 1.28 16.68
CA LEU A 31 -3.99 0.25 16.13
C LEU A 31 -4.71 0.75 14.88
N TYR A 32 -5.14 2.03 14.87
CA TYR A 32 -5.75 2.63 13.70
C TYR A 32 -4.76 2.73 12.53
N GLY A 33 -3.53 3.19 12.80
CA GLY A 33 -2.46 3.22 11.81
C GLY A 33 -2.12 1.82 11.26
N GLN A 34 -2.07 0.81 12.12
CA GLN A 34 -1.82 -0.59 11.73
C GLN A 34 -2.93 -1.12 10.83
N GLY A 35 -4.20 -0.86 11.16
CA GLY A 35 -5.32 -1.24 10.30
C GLY A 35 -5.26 -0.58 8.92
N LYS A 36 -4.81 0.68 8.84
CA LYS A 36 -4.58 1.35 7.54
C LYS A 36 -3.43 0.71 6.75
N LEU A 37 -2.34 0.34 7.44
CA LEU A 37 -1.21 -0.35 6.81
C LEU A 37 -1.63 -1.72 6.25
N GLU A 38 -2.45 -2.49 6.98
CA GLU A 38 -2.95 -3.79 6.52
C GLU A 38 -3.80 -3.68 5.24
N VAL A 39 -4.67 -2.66 5.16
CA VAL A 39 -5.46 -2.39 3.95
C VAL A 39 -4.55 -2.06 2.76
N VAL A 40 -3.52 -1.22 2.97
CA VAL A 40 -2.55 -0.87 1.91
C VAL A 40 -1.81 -2.12 1.43
N LYS A 41 -1.33 -2.97 2.35
CA LYS A 41 -0.65 -4.24 2.01
C LYS A 41 -1.56 -5.18 1.21
N MET A 42 -2.83 -5.29 1.57
CA MET A 42 -3.82 -6.08 0.83
C MET A 42 -3.95 -5.59 -0.62
N VAL A 43 -4.12 -4.27 -0.83
CA VAL A 43 -4.23 -3.69 -2.17
C VAL A 43 -2.97 -3.93 -2.99
N ILE A 44 -1.76 -3.84 -2.40
CA ILE A 44 -0.50 -4.14 -3.07
C ILE A 44 -0.49 -5.58 -3.61
N GLU A 45 -0.91 -6.55 -2.80
CA GLU A 45 -0.93 -7.96 -3.21
C GLU A 45 -1.95 -8.23 -4.32
N ASP A 46 -3.13 -7.60 -4.26
CA ASP A 46 -4.13 -7.73 -5.32
C ASP A 46 -3.66 -7.07 -6.63
N LEU A 47 -2.98 -5.93 -6.56
CA LEU A 47 -2.38 -5.30 -7.75
C LEU A 47 -1.27 -6.15 -8.37
N LYS A 48 -0.44 -6.83 -7.56
CA LYS A 48 0.57 -7.77 -8.08
C LYS A 48 -0.09 -8.91 -8.85
N LYS A 49 -1.14 -9.53 -8.29
CA LYS A 49 -1.87 -10.60 -8.96
C LYS A 49 -2.46 -10.13 -10.30
N LEU A 50 -3.11 -8.96 -10.32
CA LEU A 50 -3.69 -8.40 -11.54
C LEU A 50 -2.66 -8.05 -12.63
N ILE A 51 -1.40 -7.80 -12.27
CA ILE A 51 -0.31 -7.54 -13.22
C ILE A 51 0.27 -8.84 -13.80
N GLU A 52 0.21 -9.92 -13.03
CA GLU A 52 0.70 -11.26 -13.40
C GLU A 52 -0.33 -12.07 -14.21
N GLU A 53 -1.61 -11.70 -14.16
CA GLU A 53 -2.71 -12.20 -15.02
C GLU A 53 -2.64 -11.67 -16.46
#